data_AF-A0A1Q9HNB2-F1
#
_entry.id   AF-A0A1Q9HNB2-F1
#
_cell.length_a   1.000
_cell.length_b   1.000
_cell.length_c   1.000
_cell.angle_alpha   90.00
_cell.angle_beta   90.00
_cell.angle_gamma   90.00
#
_symmetry.space_group_name_H-M   'P 1'
#
loop_
_entity.id
_entity.type
_entity.pdbx_description
1 polymer ?
#
loop_
_entity_poly.entity_id
_entity_poly.type
_entity_poly.pdbx_seq_one_letter_code
_entity_poly.pdbx_strand_id
1 'polypeptide(L)'
;MKQSRGFTLIELVIVIVILAILAVTAAPRFLNLSSDARISILKGAQGAVKSADSLVYSKAVRHGIESIPAASFAQGNIVIETEFGHVDNSKENLLKAVDLSGYFLAEYEDQDGKVVTTISTDKQLDTTEPSWQNLFQCRLDVHQASNGELLFNLVHIGC
;
A
#
# COMPACT_ATOMS: atom_id res chain seq x y z
N MET A 1 1.68 -41.37 49.92
CA MET A 1 2.58 -41.40 48.75
C MET A 1 1.74 -41.10 47.51
N LYS A 2 1.98 -39.99 46.83
CA LYS A 2 1.19 -39.57 45.66
C LYS A 2 1.76 -40.30 44.44
N GLN A 3 0.97 -41.16 43.81
CA GLN A 3 1.40 -41.88 42.60
C GLN A 3 1.56 -40.89 41.45
N SER A 4 2.79 -40.70 40.94
CA SER A 4 3.01 -40.04 39.66
C SER A 4 2.55 -40.99 38.56
N ARG A 5 1.43 -40.66 37.91
CA ARG A 5 1.05 -41.24 36.63
C ARG A 5 2.03 -40.72 35.58
N GLY A 6 2.95 -41.58 35.15
CA GLY A 6 3.87 -41.26 34.05
C GLY A 6 3.11 -41.13 32.73
N PHE A 7 3.59 -40.25 31.86
CA PHE A 7 3.09 -40.10 30.49
C PHE A 7 3.39 -41.37 29.70
N THR A 8 2.42 -41.88 28.94
CA THR A 8 2.67 -43.09 28.13
C THR A 8 3.39 -42.71 26.84
N LEU A 9 4.28 -43.57 26.35
CA LEU A 9 4.97 -43.31 25.07
C LEU A 9 3.99 -43.15 23.90
N ILE A 10 2.89 -43.90 23.93
CA ILE A 10 1.85 -43.82 22.89
C ILE A 10 1.11 -42.48 22.90
N GLU A 11 0.88 -41.91 24.08
CA GLU A 11 0.23 -40.60 24.24
C GLU A 11 1.09 -39.48 23.63
N LEU A 12 2.41 -39.57 23.77
CA LEU A 12 3.34 -38.62 23.14
C LEU A 12 3.32 -38.75 21.61
N VAL A 13 3.33 -39.99 21.11
CA VAL A 13 3.33 -40.27 19.67
C VAL A 13 2.03 -39.78 19.01
N ILE A 14 0.87 -40.02 19.63
CA ILE A 14 -0.41 -39.58 19.08
C ILE A 14 -0.48 -38.04 19.01
N VAL A 15 0.04 -37.33 20.01
CA VAL A 15 0.04 -35.86 20.02
C VAL A 15 0.84 -35.29 18.85
N ILE A 16 2.06 -35.78 18.60
CA ILE A 16 2.87 -35.28 17.48
C ILE A 16 2.25 -35.60 16.12
N VAL A 17 1.58 -36.75 15.98
CA VAL A 17 0.86 -37.13 14.74
C VAL A 17 -0.30 -36.17 14.48
N ILE A 18 -1.10 -35.87 15.52
CA ILE A 18 -2.21 -34.91 15.40
C ILE A 18 -1.68 -33.51 15.04
N LEU A 19 -0.62 -33.05 15.71
CA LEU A 19 0.00 -31.75 15.42
C LEU A 19 0.55 -31.69 13.98
N ALA A 20 1.13 -32.77 13.47
CA ALA A 20 1.62 -32.83 12.09
C ALA A 20 0.48 -32.66 11.06
N ILE A 21 -0.66 -33.31 11.27
CA ILE A 21 -1.83 -33.18 10.38
C ILE A 21 -2.40 -31.76 10.41
N LEU A 22 -2.53 -31.18 11.61
CA LEU A 22 -3.01 -29.80 11.77
C LEU A 22 -2.07 -28.79 11.11
N ALA A 23 -0.75 -28.98 11.22
CA ALA A 23 0.24 -28.10 10.60
C ALA A 23 0.17 -28.12 9.06
N VAL A 24 0.10 -29.31 8.45
CA VAL A 24 0.06 -29.46 6.98
C VAL A 24 -1.22 -28.86 6.38
N THR A 25 -2.34 -28.94 7.09
CA THR A 25 -3.62 -28.39 6.61
C THR A 25 -3.78 -26.90 6.86
N ALA A 26 -3.18 -26.36 7.94
CA ALA A 26 -3.26 -24.94 8.27
C ALA A 26 -2.25 -24.07 7.48
N ALA A 27 -1.05 -24.58 7.19
CA ALA A 27 0.02 -23.79 6.58
C ALA A 27 -0.35 -23.15 5.22
N PRO A 28 -0.98 -23.84 4.25
CA PRO A 28 -1.33 -23.24 2.96
C PRO A 28 -2.32 -22.08 3.08
N ARG A 29 -3.26 -22.17 4.03
CA ARG A 29 -4.28 -21.13 4.25
C ARG A 29 -3.70 -19.90 4.95
N PHE A 30 -2.76 -20.10 5.86
CA PHE A 30 -2.10 -19.00 6.59
C PHE A 30 -1.27 -18.11 5.65
N LEU A 31 -0.62 -18.70 4.65
CA LEU A 31 0.13 -17.96 3.63
C LEU A 31 -0.77 -17.05 2.78
N ASN A 32 -1.90 -17.58 2.27
CA ASN A 32 -2.84 -16.80 1.45
C ASN A 32 -3.49 -15.65 2.24
N LEU A 33 -3.85 -15.86 3.51
CA LEU A 33 -4.44 -14.80 4.35
C LEU A 33 -3.51 -13.60 4.53
N SER A 34 -2.20 -13.84 4.56
CA SER A 34 -1.20 -12.78 4.70
C SER A 34 -1.11 -11.94 3.42
N SER A 35 -1.14 -12.57 2.24
CA SER A 35 -1.18 -11.91 0.93
C SER A 35 -2.46 -11.07 0.77
N ASP A 36 -3.62 -11.67 1.03
CA ASP A 36 -4.92 -11.01 0.94
C ASP A 36 -5.02 -9.81 1.89
N ALA A 37 -4.46 -9.91 3.10
CA ALA A 37 -4.42 -8.83 4.06
C ALA A 37 -3.63 -7.62 3.53
N ARG A 38 -2.44 -7.86 2.94
CA ARG A 38 -1.61 -6.80 2.34
C ARG A 38 -2.34 -6.12 1.19
N ILE A 39 -2.94 -6.90 0.29
CA ILE A 39 -3.75 -6.40 -0.82
C ILE A 39 -4.91 -5.53 -0.30
N SER A 40 -5.59 -5.96 0.76
CA SER A 40 -6.69 -5.20 1.34
C SER A 40 -6.23 -3.89 1.97
N ILE A 41 -5.06 -3.85 2.62
CA ILE A 41 -4.47 -2.64 3.21
C ILE A 41 -4.11 -1.64 2.10
N LEU A 42 -3.54 -2.11 0.98
CA LEU A 42 -3.21 -1.25 -0.17
C LEU A 42 -4.46 -0.73 -0.88
N LYS A 43 -5.51 -1.54 -1.03
CA LYS A 43 -6.82 -1.06 -1.51
C LYS A 43 -7.44 -0.02 -0.57
N GLY A 44 -7.23 -0.17 0.75
CA GLY A 44 -7.58 0.85 1.74
C GLY A 44 -6.86 2.17 1.48
N ALA A 45 -5.54 2.12 1.25
CA ALA A 45 -4.74 3.28 0.90
C ALA A 45 -5.23 3.95 -0.39
N GLN A 46 -5.49 3.15 -1.44
CA GLN A 46 -6.04 3.61 -2.70
C GLN A 46 -7.35 4.38 -2.49
N GLY A 47 -8.27 3.82 -1.70
CA GLY A 47 -9.54 4.47 -1.38
C GLY A 47 -9.37 5.78 -0.61
N ALA A 48 -8.42 5.83 0.33
CA ALA A 48 -8.10 7.03 1.11
C ALA A 48 -7.53 8.13 0.21
N VAL A 49 -6.55 7.82 -0.65
CA VAL A 49 -5.97 8.78 -1.61
C VAL A 49 -7.03 9.29 -2.57
N LYS A 50 -7.85 8.41 -3.16
CA LYS A 50 -8.93 8.82 -4.08
C LYS A 50 -9.96 9.74 -3.41
N SER A 51 -10.27 9.47 -2.14
CA SER A 51 -11.19 10.31 -1.37
C SER A 51 -10.58 11.68 -1.07
N ALA A 52 -9.31 11.72 -0.69
CA ALA A 52 -8.57 12.96 -0.46
C ALA A 52 -8.48 13.81 -1.74
N ASP A 53 -8.17 13.18 -2.87
CA ASP A 53 -8.13 13.82 -4.18
C ASP A 53 -9.48 14.44 -4.56
N SER A 54 -10.58 13.71 -4.38
CA SER A 54 -11.94 14.23 -4.62
C SER A 54 -12.27 15.46 -3.76
N LEU A 55 -11.77 15.49 -2.50
CA LEU A 55 -11.93 16.65 -1.61
C LEU A 55 -11.07 17.84 -2.05
N VAL A 56 -9.85 17.60 -2.52
CA VAL A 56 -8.98 18.65 -3.05
C VAL A 56 -9.53 19.21 -4.35
N TYR A 57 -9.98 18.35 -5.27
CA TYR A 57 -10.68 18.78 -6.48
C TYR A 57 -11.91 19.63 -6.18
N SER A 58 -12.73 19.20 -5.22
CA SER A 58 -13.88 19.99 -4.77
C SER A 58 -13.47 21.38 -4.25
N LYS A 59 -12.31 21.49 -3.58
CA LYS A 59 -11.77 22.79 -3.15
C LYS A 59 -11.19 23.58 -4.33
N ALA A 60 -10.52 22.93 -5.27
CA ALA A 60 -9.95 23.55 -6.46
C ALA A 60 -11.04 24.22 -7.31
N VAL A 61 -12.16 23.52 -7.56
CA VAL A 61 -13.32 24.07 -8.27
C VAL A 61 -13.87 25.31 -7.57
N ARG A 62 -13.90 25.32 -6.23
CA ARG A 62 -14.34 26.49 -5.47
C ARG A 62 -13.39 27.69 -5.58
N HIS A 63 -12.12 27.44 -5.88
CA HIS A 63 -11.11 28.49 -6.09
C HIS A 63 -10.92 28.83 -7.57
N GLY A 64 -11.58 28.11 -8.50
CA GLY A 64 -11.47 28.34 -9.94
C GLY A 64 -10.12 27.90 -10.53
N ILE A 65 -9.45 26.93 -9.91
CA ILE A 65 -8.12 26.45 -10.32
C ILE A 65 -8.14 25.04 -10.95
N GLU A 66 -9.33 24.46 -11.15
CA GLU A 66 -9.54 23.11 -11.69
C GLU A 66 -9.09 22.94 -13.15
N SER A 67 -8.91 24.03 -13.90
CA SER A 67 -8.43 23.99 -15.29
C SER A 67 -6.97 24.42 -15.43
N ILE A 68 -6.29 24.69 -14.31
CA ILE A 68 -4.91 25.16 -14.31
C ILE A 68 -3.98 23.94 -14.25
N PRO A 69 -3.06 23.76 -15.22
CA PRO A 69 -2.17 22.60 -15.25
C PRO A 69 -1.28 22.47 -14.02
N ALA A 70 -0.85 23.58 -13.42
CA ALA A 70 -0.08 23.57 -12.19
C ALA A 70 -0.52 24.75 -11.33
N ALA A 71 -1.13 24.44 -10.19
CA ALA A 71 -1.53 25.44 -9.20
C ALA A 71 -1.11 24.97 -7.80
N SER A 72 -1.10 25.89 -6.85
CA SER A 72 -0.93 25.56 -5.44
C SER A 72 -2.05 26.19 -4.64
N PHE A 73 -2.54 25.44 -3.66
CA PHE A 73 -3.54 25.90 -2.71
C PHE A 73 -2.98 25.78 -1.29
N ALA A 74 -3.11 26.88 -0.54
CA ALA A 74 -2.68 26.93 0.86
C ALA A 74 -3.91 26.85 1.78
N GLN A 75 -3.87 25.92 2.74
CA GLN A 75 -4.83 25.84 3.83
C GLN A 75 -4.08 25.91 5.17
N GLY A 76 -4.04 27.10 5.75
CA GLY A 76 -3.18 27.37 6.90
C GLY A 76 -1.70 27.29 6.50
N ASN A 77 -0.91 26.49 7.22
CA ASN A 77 0.52 26.28 6.94
C ASN A 77 0.81 25.12 5.97
N ILE A 78 -0.23 24.49 5.41
CA ILE A 78 -0.09 23.37 4.47
C ILE A 78 -0.31 23.90 3.06
N VAL A 79 0.69 23.72 2.20
CA VAL A 79 0.61 24.02 0.76
C VAL A 79 0.59 22.70 0.01
N ILE A 80 -0.47 22.48 -0.77
CA ILE A 80 -0.65 21.32 -1.63
C ILE A 80 -0.60 21.81 -3.08
N GLU A 81 0.25 21.19 -3.88
CA GLU A 81 0.27 21.42 -5.32
C GLU A 81 -0.79 20.56 -5.99
N THR A 82 -1.35 21.09 -7.08
CA THR A 82 -2.45 20.47 -7.80
C THR A 82 -2.20 20.51 -9.29
N GLU A 83 -2.54 19.42 -9.97
CA GLU A 83 -2.60 19.34 -11.43
C GLU A 83 -4.07 19.31 -11.85
N PHE A 84 -4.54 20.32 -12.60
CA PHE A 84 -5.95 20.44 -13.00
C PHE A 84 -6.94 20.28 -11.82
N GLY A 85 -6.56 20.84 -10.67
CA GLY A 85 -7.33 20.79 -9.43
C GLY A 85 -7.27 19.48 -8.65
N HIS A 86 -6.69 18.42 -9.19
CA HIS A 86 -6.40 17.18 -8.48
C HIS A 86 -5.09 17.30 -7.71
N VAL A 87 -4.89 16.48 -6.68
CA VAL A 87 -3.63 16.48 -5.91
C VAL A 87 -2.50 16.05 -6.84
N ASP A 88 -1.39 16.79 -6.85
CA ASP A 88 -0.16 16.36 -7.52
C ASP A 88 0.32 15.02 -6.95
N ASN A 89 0.73 14.10 -7.81
CA ASN A 89 1.00 12.72 -7.38
C ASN A 89 2.32 12.55 -6.63
N SER A 90 3.09 13.61 -6.36
CA SER A 90 4.31 13.51 -5.56
C SER A 90 4.03 13.05 -4.12
N LYS A 91 5.01 12.36 -3.56
CA LYS A 91 5.06 11.87 -2.19
C LYS A 91 4.78 12.98 -1.18
N GLU A 92 5.33 14.17 -1.38
CA GLU A 92 5.12 15.28 -0.44
C GLU A 92 3.65 15.74 -0.45
N ASN A 93 3.04 15.88 -1.62
CA ASN A 93 1.65 16.30 -1.76
C ASN A 93 0.68 15.23 -1.27
N LEU A 94 0.95 13.94 -1.55
CA LEU A 94 0.16 12.84 -1.04
C LEU A 94 0.22 12.73 0.50
N LEU A 95 1.39 12.90 1.12
CA LEU A 95 1.53 12.90 2.58
C LEU A 95 0.82 14.08 3.27
N LYS A 96 0.67 15.20 2.57
CA LYS A 96 -0.11 16.34 3.05
C LYS A 96 -1.62 16.12 2.86
N ALA A 97 -2.02 15.40 1.82
CA ALA A 97 -3.42 15.18 1.48
C ALA A 97 -4.06 14.02 2.28
N VAL A 98 -3.30 12.99 2.62
CA VAL A 98 -3.79 11.77 3.29
C VAL A 98 -2.78 11.25 4.32
N ASP A 99 -3.30 10.68 5.42
CA ASP A 99 -2.45 10.02 6.41
C ASP A 99 -1.96 8.66 5.88
N LEU A 100 -0.70 8.63 5.48
CA LEU A 100 0.00 7.43 5.01
C LEU A 100 1.12 7.00 5.97
N SER A 101 1.04 7.37 7.26
CA SER A 101 2.09 7.11 8.26
C SER A 101 2.43 5.63 8.45
N GLY A 102 1.52 4.72 8.09
CA GLY A 102 1.73 3.26 8.12
C GLY A 102 2.33 2.66 6.84
N TYR A 103 2.65 3.49 5.85
CA TYR A 103 3.13 3.04 4.54
C TYR A 103 4.52 3.58 4.24
N PHE A 104 5.25 2.85 3.42
CA PHE A 104 6.49 3.29 2.81
C PHE A 104 6.18 3.90 1.45
N LEU A 105 6.68 5.11 1.23
CA LEU A 105 6.51 5.83 -0.03
C LEU A 105 7.84 6.03 -0.72
N ALA A 106 7.86 5.72 -2.00
CA ALA A 106 8.96 5.93 -2.92
C ALA A 106 8.47 6.67 -4.16
N GLU A 107 9.34 7.45 -4.77
CA GLU A 107 9.08 8.11 -6.05
C GLU A 107 10.10 7.63 -7.07
N TYR A 108 9.63 7.41 -8.29
CA TYR A 108 10.49 7.19 -9.44
C TYR A 108 9.89 7.88 -10.66
N GLU A 109 10.71 8.07 -11.68
CA GLU A 109 10.28 8.61 -12.96
C GLU A 109 10.07 7.46 -13.94
N ASP A 110 8.92 7.42 -14.60
CA ASP A 110 8.64 6.43 -15.65
C ASP A 110 9.40 6.78 -16.95
N GLN A 111 9.38 5.89 -17.94
CA GLN A 111 10.01 6.06 -19.26
C GLN A 111 9.55 7.33 -20.00
N ASP A 112 8.36 7.83 -19.65
CA ASP A 112 7.77 9.06 -20.20
C ASP A 112 8.17 10.34 -19.46
N GLY A 113 9.08 10.25 -18.48
CA GLY A 113 9.49 11.40 -17.67
C GLY A 113 8.46 11.84 -16.62
N LYS A 114 7.49 10.97 -16.33
CA LYS A 114 6.41 11.25 -15.36
C LYS A 114 6.76 10.70 -13.99
N VAL A 115 6.51 11.50 -12.96
CA VAL A 115 6.63 11.03 -11.57
C VAL A 115 5.59 9.94 -11.32
N VAL A 116 6.00 8.89 -10.63
CA VAL A 116 5.14 7.83 -10.10
C VAL A 116 5.47 7.69 -8.63
N THR A 117 4.44 7.82 -7.79
CA THR A 117 4.59 7.56 -6.35
C THR A 117 4.10 6.16 -6.03
N THR A 118 4.97 5.37 -5.45
CA THR A 118 4.68 4.03 -4.99
C THR A 118 4.39 4.03 -3.50
N ILE A 119 3.31 3.35 -3.10
CA ILE A 119 2.91 3.11 -1.72
C ILE A 119 3.03 1.61 -1.45
N SER A 120 3.79 1.23 -0.42
CA SER A 120 3.95 -0.18 0.01
C SER A 120 3.81 -0.34 1.51
N THR A 121 3.41 -1.53 1.93
CA THR A 121 3.47 -1.94 3.34
C THR A 121 4.81 -2.57 3.71
N ASP A 122 5.66 -2.87 2.72
CA ASP A 122 6.99 -3.43 2.93
C ASP A 122 8.06 -2.33 2.95
N LYS A 123 9.02 -2.46 3.86
CA LYS A 123 10.06 -1.46 4.15
C LYS A 123 11.09 -1.34 3.02
N GLN A 124 11.12 -2.31 2.11
CA GLN A 124 12.13 -2.42 1.07
C GLN A 124 11.55 -2.05 -0.30
N LEU A 125 11.11 -0.80 -0.44
CA LEU A 125 11.05 -0.14 -1.75
C LEU A 125 12.45 0.42 -2.02
N ASP A 126 13.36 -0.45 -2.44
CA ASP A 126 14.67 0.01 -2.88
C ASP A 126 14.55 0.52 -4.32
N THR A 127 14.34 1.82 -4.48
CA THR A 127 14.32 2.48 -5.79
C THR A 127 15.69 2.51 -6.46
N THR A 128 16.73 2.04 -5.78
CA THR A 128 18.09 1.92 -6.33
C THR A 128 18.42 0.50 -6.83
N GLU A 129 17.52 -0.48 -6.61
CA GLU A 129 17.67 -1.85 -7.09
C GLU A 129 17.14 -2.06 -8.54
N PRO A 130 17.73 -3.00 -9.31
CA PRO A 130 17.36 -3.25 -10.70
C PRO A 130 15.89 -3.70 -10.84
N SER A 131 15.23 -3.25 -11.92
CA SER A 131 13.79 -3.42 -12.20
C SER A 131 13.23 -4.83 -12.01
N TRP A 132 14.04 -5.88 -12.18
CA TRP A 132 13.62 -7.27 -12.03
C TRP A 132 13.39 -7.72 -10.58
N GLN A 133 14.01 -7.07 -9.59
CA GLN A 133 13.78 -7.39 -8.16
C GLN A 133 12.51 -6.73 -7.62
N ASN A 134 12.12 -5.60 -8.21
CA ASN A 134 10.88 -4.89 -7.87
C ASN A 134 9.62 -5.61 -8.39
N LEU A 135 9.71 -6.58 -9.30
CA LEU A 135 8.55 -7.33 -9.82
C LEU A 135 7.81 -8.16 -8.74
N PHE A 136 8.50 -8.51 -7.66
CA PHE A 136 7.96 -9.30 -6.55
C PHE A 136 7.61 -8.45 -5.32
N GLN A 137 7.33 -7.17 -5.50
CA GLN A 137 6.88 -6.31 -4.39
C GLN A 137 5.36 -6.11 -4.41
N CYS A 138 4.77 -6.18 -3.22
CA CYS A 138 3.36 -5.85 -2.98
C CYS A 138 3.23 -4.34 -2.82
N ARG A 139 2.76 -3.64 -3.87
CA ARG A 139 2.74 -2.17 -3.89
C ARG A 139 1.56 -1.60 -4.68
N LEU A 140 1.29 -0.32 -4.46
CA LEU A 140 0.32 0.49 -5.17
C LEU A 140 1.04 1.67 -5.83
N ASP A 141 1.04 1.72 -7.15
CA ASP A 141 1.63 2.79 -7.93
C ASP A 141 0.57 3.84 -8.26
N VAL A 142 0.89 5.11 -8.01
CA VAL A 142 0.04 6.28 -8.21
C VAL A 142 0.60 7.10 -9.37
N HIS A 143 -0.12 7.09 -10.48
CA HIS A 143 0.20 7.84 -11.70
C HIS A 143 -0.73 9.05 -11.83
N GLN A 144 -0.29 10.06 -12.57
CA GLN A 144 -1.12 11.21 -12.91
C GLN A 144 -1.49 11.21 -14.40
N ALA A 145 -2.79 11.24 -14.67
CA ALA A 145 -3.33 11.38 -16.02
C ALA A 145 -3.17 12.82 -16.53
N SER A 146 -3.29 13.02 -17.84
CA SER A 146 -3.13 14.35 -18.46
C SER A 146 -4.24 15.35 -18.11
N ASN A 147 -5.32 14.89 -17.49
CA ASN A 147 -6.40 15.71 -16.93
C ASN A 147 -6.22 15.94 -15.42
N GLY A 148 -5.07 15.57 -14.85
CA GLY A 148 -4.77 15.66 -13.43
C GLY A 148 -5.27 14.50 -12.57
N GLU A 149 -6.22 13.68 -13.04
CA GLU A 149 -6.78 12.59 -12.24
C GLU A 149 -5.71 11.57 -11.83
N LEU A 150 -5.79 11.11 -10.58
CA LEU A 150 -4.92 10.06 -10.07
C LEU A 150 -5.37 8.69 -10.57
N LEU A 151 -4.46 7.99 -11.23
CA LEU A 151 -4.60 6.62 -11.68
C LEU A 151 -3.83 5.69 -10.74
N PHE A 152 -4.43 4.54 -10.44
CA PHE A 152 -3.89 3.61 -9.47
C PHE A 152 -3.63 2.25 -10.12
N ASN A 153 -2.42 1.74 -9.95
CA ASN A 153 -2.04 0.41 -10.40
C ASN A 153 -1.56 -0.43 -9.21
N LEU A 154 -2.30 -1.50 -8.90
CA LEU A 154 -1.95 -2.39 -7.80
C LEU A 154 -1.08 -3.54 -8.33
N VAL A 155 0.19 -3.57 -7.92
CA VAL A 155 1.11 -4.67 -8.22
C VAL A 155 1.04 -5.67 -7.06
N HIS A 156 0.43 -6.82 -7.33
CA HIS A 156 0.16 -7.84 -6.31
C HIS A 156 0.91 -9.16 -6.52
N ILE A 157 1.83 -9.22 -7.48
CA ILE A 157 2.63 -10.43 -7.77
C ILE A 157 3.55 -10.77 -6.59
N GLY A 158 3.94 -9.76 -5.83
CA GLY A 158 4.75 -9.86 -4.61
C GLY A 158 3.99 -9.96 -3.30
N CYS A 159 2.65 -9.98 -3.35
CA CYS A 159 1.83 -10.29 -2.20
C CYS A 159 1.68 -11.82 -2.14
#